data_AF-A0A950GBC4-F1
#
_entry.id   AF-A0A950GBC4-F1
#
_cell.length_a   1.000
_cell.length_b   1.000
_cell.length_c   1.000
_cell.angle_alpha   90.00
_cell.angle_beta   90.00
_cell.angle_gamma   90.00
#
_symmetry.space_group_name_H-M   'P 1'
#
loop_
_entity.id
_entity.type
_entity.pdbx_description
1 polymer ?
#
loop_
_entity_poly.entity_id
_entity_poly.type
_entity_poly.pdbx_seq_one_letter_code
_entity_poly.pdbx_strand_id
1 'polypeptide(L)'
;MAGMLMDYTYKGANGDTYTGQVVADSTVSKYNYQPGQTYTYGTGTYTMGMTQTPTNAPVGSVYQSTYYDAATGQTYDSYHYDAKNNQYYDVKTDGYNKSTGMYTPSGGSPVPMWSSKGGLGTEYGYVKDASGHYHVYGGGGSAYAEVSPTTLQTAAYDYKFTYPDGSYYTGRVVDDGTFGYKAGESFKYGSGTYSITAVDPTKPAATDLAGYNYITNYYDASTHMNYQPSSLMPTSPYYNKPSGYGGVGTETSYIQKPNGYYQFSANMEATQSTPLATLPLPT
;
A
#
# COMPACT_ATOMS: atom_id res chain seq x y z
N MET A 1 -9.18 31.22 -10.73
CA MET A 1 -8.00 31.51 -11.58
C MET A 1 -7.45 30.19 -12.09
N ALA A 2 -6.91 30.15 -13.30
CA ALA A 2 -6.27 28.95 -13.84
C ALA A 2 -4.96 28.69 -13.10
N GLY A 3 -4.70 27.43 -12.75
CA GLY A 3 -3.43 27.05 -12.14
C GLY A 3 -2.29 27.08 -13.16
N MET A 4 -1.06 27.09 -12.67
CA MET A 4 0.15 26.98 -13.51
C MET A 4 0.78 25.61 -13.31
N LEU A 5 0.81 24.81 -14.36
CA LEU A 5 1.52 23.53 -14.35
C LEU A 5 3.02 23.80 -14.44
N MET A 6 3.78 23.30 -13.47
CA MET A 6 5.23 23.41 -13.40
C MET A 6 5.86 22.06 -13.25
N ASP A 7 6.94 21.82 -13.99
CA ASP A 7 7.76 20.63 -13.79
C ASP A 7 8.48 20.69 -12.44
N TYR A 8 8.74 19.53 -11.86
CA TYR A 8 9.59 19.41 -10.68
C TYR A 8 10.48 18.18 -10.78
N THR A 9 11.59 18.22 -10.06
CA THR A 9 12.44 17.06 -9.76
C THR A 9 12.57 16.94 -8.25
N TYR A 10 12.21 15.80 -7.71
CA TYR A 10 12.52 15.43 -6.33
C TYR A 10 13.83 14.65 -6.27
N LYS A 11 14.61 14.87 -5.23
CA LYS A 11 15.77 14.05 -4.87
C LYS A 11 15.70 13.66 -3.40
N GLY A 12 15.67 12.37 -3.12
CA GLY A 12 15.65 11.80 -1.76
C GLY A 12 17.06 11.66 -1.16
N ALA A 13 17.12 11.48 0.15
CA ALA A 13 18.38 11.25 0.88
C ALA A 13 19.09 9.96 0.46
N ASN A 14 18.34 8.95 0.00
CA ASN A 14 18.88 7.69 -0.52
C ASN A 14 19.41 7.79 -1.96
N GLY A 15 19.28 8.97 -2.60
CA GLY A 15 19.72 9.21 -3.97
C GLY A 15 18.64 9.05 -5.02
N ASP A 16 17.49 8.46 -4.67
CA ASP A 16 16.38 8.29 -5.60
C ASP A 16 15.87 9.63 -6.09
N THR A 17 15.40 9.65 -7.33
CA THR A 17 14.76 10.83 -7.88
C THR A 17 13.43 10.48 -8.51
N TYR A 18 12.50 11.42 -8.51
CA TYR A 18 11.33 11.32 -9.36
C TYR A 18 11.02 12.68 -9.95
N THR A 19 10.56 12.68 -11.18
CA THR A 19 10.17 13.90 -11.89
C THR A 19 8.69 13.88 -12.15
N GLY A 20 8.12 15.07 -12.25
CA GLY A 20 6.70 15.22 -12.39
C GLY A 20 6.30 16.66 -12.67
N GLN A 21 5.01 16.92 -12.53
CA GLN A 21 4.43 18.24 -12.68
C GLN A 21 3.51 18.54 -11.49
N VAL A 22 3.45 19.81 -11.07
CA VAL A 22 2.53 20.27 -10.01
C VAL A 22 1.77 21.50 -10.49
N VAL A 23 0.51 21.61 -10.11
CA VAL A 23 -0.31 22.79 -10.38
C VAL A 23 -0.12 23.80 -9.25
N ALA A 24 0.61 24.86 -9.54
CA ALA A 24 0.86 25.97 -8.64
C ALA A 24 -0.20 27.07 -8.76
N ASP A 25 -0.27 27.89 -7.72
CA ASP A 25 -1.02 29.13 -7.71
C ASP A 25 -0.26 30.16 -6.88
N SER A 26 0.18 31.24 -7.53
CA SER A 26 0.95 32.31 -6.90
C SER A 26 0.16 33.09 -5.84
N THR A 27 -1.18 32.95 -5.83
CA THR A 27 -2.07 33.63 -4.89
C THR A 27 -2.35 32.82 -3.63
N VAL A 28 -2.04 31.51 -3.65
CA VAL A 28 -2.22 30.62 -2.51
C VAL A 28 -0.86 30.27 -1.93
N SER A 29 -0.56 30.78 -0.73
CA SER A 29 0.77 30.64 -0.10
C SER A 29 1.30 29.20 -0.07
N LYS A 30 0.42 28.21 0.15
CA LYS A 30 0.76 26.78 0.16
C LYS A 30 1.22 26.24 -1.20
N TYR A 31 0.72 26.80 -2.30
CA TYR A 31 0.97 26.33 -3.68
C TYR A 31 1.77 27.33 -4.51
N ASN A 32 2.35 28.34 -3.84
CA ASN A 32 3.13 29.38 -4.47
C ASN A 32 4.57 28.91 -4.76
N TYR A 33 4.68 27.93 -5.66
CA TYR A 33 5.96 27.45 -6.15
C TYR A 33 6.54 28.46 -7.13
N GLN A 34 7.85 28.70 -7.06
CA GLN A 34 8.54 29.68 -7.89
C GLN A 34 9.54 28.97 -8.83
N PRO A 35 9.64 29.37 -10.11
CA PRO A 35 10.56 28.76 -11.05
C PRO A 35 12.01 28.75 -10.55
N GLY A 36 12.68 27.61 -10.71
CA GLY A 36 14.07 27.42 -10.29
C GLY A 36 14.30 27.34 -8.77
N GLN A 37 13.27 27.52 -7.95
CA GLN A 37 13.40 27.40 -6.50
C GLN A 37 13.50 25.94 -6.06
N THR A 38 14.19 25.74 -4.93
CA THR A 38 14.27 24.45 -4.26
C THR A 38 13.53 24.49 -2.93
N TYR A 39 12.71 23.48 -2.68
CA TYR A 39 11.90 23.33 -1.49
C TYR A 39 12.26 22.02 -0.78
N THR A 40 12.60 22.10 0.51
CA THR A 40 12.87 20.90 1.32
C THR A 40 11.56 20.37 1.90
N TYR A 41 11.35 19.07 1.77
CA TYR A 41 10.19 18.39 2.35
C TYR A 41 10.57 16.97 2.73
N GLY A 42 10.26 16.57 3.97
CA GLY A 42 10.65 15.26 4.48
C GLY A 42 12.16 15.06 4.44
N THR A 43 12.59 13.97 3.81
CA THR A 43 13.99 13.53 3.70
C THR A 43 14.70 14.05 2.45
N GLY A 44 14.04 14.86 1.61
CA GLY A 44 14.61 15.29 0.33
C GLY A 44 14.22 16.69 -0.11
N THR A 45 14.52 16.98 -1.37
CA THR A 45 14.38 18.32 -1.96
C THR A 45 13.68 18.28 -3.30
N TYR A 46 12.73 19.19 -3.51
CA TYR A 46 12.08 19.46 -4.79
C TYR A 46 12.72 20.66 -5.46
N THR A 47 13.16 20.52 -6.70
CA THR A 47 13.61 21.63 -7.54
C THR A 47 12.57 21.89 -8.63
N MET A 48 12.10 23.13 -8.71
CA MET A 48 11.09 23.55 -9.68
C MET A 48 11.71 23.85 -11.04
N GLY A 49 11.06 23.38 -12.10
CA GLY A 49 11.40 23.73 -13.47
C GLY A 49 11.22 25.23 -13.77
N MET A 50 11.82 25.66 -14.88
CA MET A 50 11.74 27.06 -15.32
C MET A 50 10.46 27.39 -16.07
N THR A 51 9.81 26.37 -16.64
CA THR A 51 8.66 26.53 -17.54
C THR A 51 7.35 26.42 -16.77
N GLN A 52 6.42 27.32 -17.06
CA GLN A 52 5.04 27.29 -16.54
C GLN A 52 4.06 27.22 -17.70
N THR A 53 3.06 26.35 -17.59
CA THR A 53 1.98 26.24 -18.59
C THR A 53 0.62 26.43 -17.92
N PRO A 54 -0.26 27.31 -18.42
CA PRO A 54 -1.62 27.43 -17.89
C PRO A 54 -2.38 26.12 -17.96
N THR A 55 -3.13 25.78 -16.91
CA THR A 55 -3.94 24.56 -16.85
C THR A 55 -5.25 24.79 -16.13
N ASN A 56 -6.26 24.00 -16.49
CA ASN A 56 -7.54 23.94 -15.79
C ASN A 56 -7.57 22.84 -14.72
N ALA A 57 -6.47 22.09 -14.56
CA ALA A 57 -6.34 21.15 -13.47
C ALA A 57 -6.45 21.85 -12.10
N PRO A 58 -6.96 21.16 -11.06
CA PRO A 58 -7.05 21.72 -9.72
C PRO A 58 -5.67 22.14 -9.19
N VAL A 59 -5.62 23.30 -8.53
CA VAL A 59 -4.42 23.76 -7.82
C VAL A 59 -4.02 22.75 -6.75
N GLY A 60 -2.72 22.49 -6.62
CA GLY A 60 -2.15 21.50 -5.71
C GLY A 60 -2.18 20.07 -6.26
N SER A 61 -2.72 19.85 -7.47
CA SER A 61 -2.58 18.56 -8.15
C SER A 61 -1.13 18.28 -8.49
N VAL A 62 -0.65 17.08 -8.15
CA VAL A 62 0.70 16.59 -8.48
C VAL A 62 0.59 15.40 -9.42
N TYR A 63 1.51 15.30 -10.38
CA TYR A 63 1.62 14.22 -11.34
C TYR A 63 3.06 13.72 -11.35
N GLN A 64 3.27 12.44 -11.07
CA GLN A 64 4.59 11.82 -11.20
C GLN A 64 4.71 11.18 -12.58
N SER A 65 5.82 11.42 -13.26
CA SER A 65 6.05 10.95 -14.63
C SER A 65 7.12 9.86 -14.69
N THR A 66 8.15 9.97 -13.86
CA THR A 66 9.22 8.97 -13.78
C THR A 66 9.73 8.83 -12.37
N TYR A 67 10.30 7.67 -12.11
CA TYR A 67 11.09 7.38 -10.92
C TYR A 67 12.44 6.82 -11.35
N TYR A 68 13.50 7.27 -10.70
CA TYR A 68 14.85 6.75 -10.85
C TYR A 68 15.28 6.20 -9.50
N ASP A 69 15.62 4.93 -9.52
CA ASP A 69 16.13 4.19 -8.38
C ASP A 69 17.66 4.29 -8.38
N ALA A 70 18.21 4.93 -7.35
CA ALA A 70 19.64 5.12 -7.25
C ALA A 70 20.40 3.84 -6.87
N ALA A 71 19.75 2.89 -6.22
CA ALA A 71 20.36 1.61 -5.88
C ALA A 71 20.59 0.76 -7.14
N THR A 72 19.70 0.87 -8.13
CA THR A 72 19.75 0.06 -9.35
C THR A 72 20.24 0.80 -10.58
N GLY A 73 20.22 2.13 -10.54
CA GLY A 73 20.55 2.98 -11.69
C GLY A 73 19.50 2.93 -12.79
N GLN A 74 18.30 2.42 -12.50
CA GLN A 74 17.22 2.29 -13.48
C GLN A 74 16.20 3.42 -13.37
N THR A 75 15.64 3.79 -14.51
CA THR A 75 14.51 4.72 -14.60
C THR A 75 13.26 3.96 -15.02
N TYR A 76 12.20 4.15 -14.27
CA TYR A 76 10.90 3.56 -14.45
C TYR A 76 9.87 4.63 -14.83
N ASP A 77 8.88 4.22 -15.63
CA ASP A 77 7.69 5.00 -15.86
C ASP A 77 6.79 4.96 -14.62
N SER A 78 6.10 6.07 -14.37
CA SER A 78 5.17 6.20 -13.26
C SER A 78 3.77 5.80 -13.68
N TYR A 79 3.10 5.06 -12.82
CA TYR A 79 1.73 4.61 -12.95
C TYR A 79 0.85 5.26 -11.88
N HIS A 80 -0.39 5.55 -12.27
CA HIS A 80 -1.45 6.00 -11.38
C HIS A 80 -2.42 4.86 -11.11
N TYR A 81 -2.73 4.58 -9.84
CA TYR A 81 -3.72 3.58 -9.46
C TYR A 81 -5.12 4.20 -9.34
N ASP A 82 -6.04 3.72 -10.16
CA ASP A 82 -7.45 4.05 -10.09
C ASP A 82 -8.20 2.97 -9.30
N ALA A 83 -8.43 3.27 -8.02
CA ALA A 83 -9.15 2.39 -7.12
C ALA A 83 -10.60 2.11 -7.56
N LYS A 84 -11.24 2.99 -8.35
CA LYS A 84 -12.63 2.80 -8.79
C LYS A 84 -12.73 1.65 -9.79
N ASN A 85 -11.76 1.55 -10.69
CA ASN A 85 -11.73 0.53 -11.74
C ASN A 85 -10.73 -0.59 -11.43
N ASN A 86 -9.99 -0.49 -10.33
CA ASN A 86 -8.89 -1.39 -9.97
C ASN A 86 -7.88 -1.55 -11.11
N GLN A 87 -7.44 -0.41 -11.68
CA GLN A 87 -6.51 -0.38 -12.81
C GLN A 87 -5.35 0.57 -12.57
N TYR A 88 -4.22 0.28 -13.22
CA TYR A 88 -3.05 1.13 -13.25
C TYR A 88 -2.92 1.74 -14.65
N TYR A 89 -2.74 3.06 -14.69
CA TYR A 89 -2.56 3.81 -15.94
C TYR A 89 -1.17 4.42 -15.99
N ASP A 90 -0.51 4.27 -17.13
CA ASP A 90 0.80 4.86 -17.40
C ASP A 90 0.66 6.37 -17.63
N VAL A 91 1.30 7.17 -16.79
CA VAL A 91 1.19 8.64 -16.85
C VAL A 91 1.78 9.23 -18.14
N LYS A 92 2.70 8.52 -18.81
CA LYS A 92 3.31 8.97 -20.07
C LYS A 92 2.53 8.52 -21.29
N THR A 93 2.12 7.25 -21.35
CA THR A 93 1.60 6.67 -22.60
C THR A 93 0.08 6.69 -22.70
N ASP A 94 -0.64 6.67 -21.58
CA ASP A 94 -2.09 6.57 -21.60
C ASP A 94 -2.73 7.95 -21.75
N GLY A 95 -2.67 8.51 -22.96
CA GLY A 95 -3.57 9.58 -23.46
C GLY A 95 -3.82 10.78 -22.53
N TYR A 96 -2.88 11.07 -21.62
CA TYR A 96 -3.06 12.01 -20.53
C TYR A 96 -3.25 13.43 -21.05
N ASN A 97 -4.39 14.05 -20.74
CA ASN A 97 -4.64 15.44 -21.07
C ASN A 97 -4.12 16.36 -19.95
N LYS A 98 -2.90 16.88 -20.13
CA LYS A 98 -2.24 17.82 -19.23
C LYS A 98 -3.03 19.10 -18.94
N SER A 99 -3.91 19.51 -19.86
CA SER A 99 -4.74 20.71 -19.70
C SER A 99 -5.88 20.51 -18.70
N THR A 100 -6.40 19.29 -18.60
CA THR A 100 -7.52 18.96 -17.69
C THR A 100 -7.10 18.12 -16.49
N GLY A 101 -5.93 17.48 -16.52
CA GLY A 101 -5.49 16.54 -15.49
C GLY A 101 -6.18 15.17 -15.58
N MET A 102 -6.83 14.87 -16.70
CA MET A 102 -7.70 13.70 -16.87
C MET A 102 -7.20 12.76 -17.97
N TYR A 103 -7.36 11.47 -17.76
CA TYR A 103 -7.34 10.42 -18.77
C TYR A 103 -8.75 10.03 -19.16
N THR A 104 -9.00 9.78 -20.43
CA THR A 104 -10.28 9.23 -20.89
C THR A 104 -10.03 7.88 -21.55
N PRO A 105 -10.32 6.76 -20.87
CA PRO A 105 -10.24 5.43 -21.48
C PRO A 105 -11.18 5.35 -22.67
N SER A 106 -10.85 4.54 -23.68
CA SER A 106 -11.73 4.34 -24.84
C SER A 106 -13.09 3.78 -24.39
N GLY A 107 -14.15 4.58 -24.52
CA GLY A 107 -15.51 4.26 -24.05
C GLY A 107 -15.77 4.43 -22.55
N GLY A 108 -14.82 4.97 -21.79
CA GLY A 108 -14.92 5.16 -20.34
C GLY A 108 -15.24 6.59 -19.90
N SER A 109 -15.57 6.75 -18.61
CA SER A 109 -15.63 8.08 -17.98
C SER A 109 -14.22 8.60 -17.72
N PRO A 110 -13.98 9.93 -17.80
CA PRO A 110 -12.68 10.50 -17.48
C PRO A 110 -12.21 10.15 -16.06
N VAL A 111 -10.97 9.70 -15.93
CA VAL A 111 -10.29 9.37 -14.68
C VAL A 111 -9.26 10.46 -14.39
N PRO A 112 -9.26 11.07 -13.19
CA PRO A 112 -8.20 12.00 -12.83
C PRO A 112 -6.87 11.27 -12.64
N MET A 113 -5.78 11.80 -13.20
CA MET A 113 -4.45 11.17 -13.12
C MET A 113 -3.51 11.82 -12.10
N TRP A 114 -4.00 12.76 -11.30
CA TRP A 114 -3.17 13.35 -10.25
C TRP A 114 -2.91 12.31 -9.15
N SER A 115 -1.64 12.15 -8.76
CA SER A 115 -1.25 11.27 -7.65
C SER A 115 -1.65 11.86 -6.28
N SER A 116 -1.90 13.17 -6.21
CA SER A 116 -2.48 13.83 -5.03
C SER A 116 -3.07 15.22 -5.36
N LYS A 117 -3.79 15.81 -4.40
CA LYS A 117 -4.27 17.22 -4.43
C LYS A 117 -3.68 18.08 -3.29
N GLY A 118 -2.61 17.62 -2.66
CA GLY A 118 -2.07 18.22 -1.45
C GLY A 118 -0.91 19.20 -1.67
N GLY A 119 -0.42 19.34 -2.90
CA GLY A 119 0.87 19.94 -3.23
C GLY A 119 2.03 18.94 -3.09
N LEU A 120 3.24 19.42 -3.35
CA LEU A 120 4.47 18.60 -3.24
C LEU A 120 4.60 17.96 -1.85
N GLY A 121 5.11 16.73 -1.80
CA GLY A 121 5.25 15.93 -0.59
C GLY A 121 4.04 15.05 -0.26
N THR A 122 2.97 15.10 -1.06
CA THR A 122 1.74 14.30 -0.84
C THR A 122 1.47 13.28 -1.93
N GLU A 123 2.25 13.31 -3.00
CA GLU A 123 2.13 12.44 -4.16
C GLU A 123 2.53 10.99 -3.86
N TYR A 124 1.76 10.04 -4.40
CA TYR A 124 2.14 8.63 -4.46
C TYR A 124 2.05 8.14 -5.90
N GLY A 125 3.12 7.51 -6.37
CA GLY A 125 3.22 6.91 -7.69
C GLY A 125 3.46 5.42 -7.54
N TYR A 126 3.26 4.71 -8.65
CA TYR A 126 3.61 3.30 -8.75
C TYR A 126 4.63 3.11 -9.86
N VAL A 127 5.56 2.20 -9.70
CA VAL A 127 6.43 1.73 -10.78
C VAL A 127 6.15 0.27 -11.03
N LYS A 128 6.23 -0.14 -12.29
CA LYS A 128 6.05 -1.53 -12.66
C LYS A 128 7.41 -2.20 -12.82
N ASP A 129 7.64 -3.27 -12.07
CA ASP A 129 8.86 -4.06 -12.21
C ASP A 129 8.81 -4.99 -13.44
N ALA A 130 9.93 -5.68 -13.69
CA ALA A 130 10.05 -6.60 -14.83
C ALA A 130 9.12 -7.83 -14.73
N SER A 131 8.70 -8.22 -13.52
CA SER A 131 7.68 -9.26 -13.29
C SER A 131 6.25 -8.76 -13.51
N GLY A 132 6.07 -7.44 -13.64
CA GLY A 132 4.79 -6.80 -13.84
C GLY A 132 4.07 -6.40 -12.55
N HIS A 133 4.72 -6.47 -11.39
CA HIS A 133 4.19 -6.00 -10.11
C HIS A 133 4.38 -4.49 -9.95
N TYR A 134 3.46 -3.85 -9.24
CA TYR A 134 3.47 -2.41 -9.02
C TYR A 134 3.97 -2.07 -7.61
N HIS A 135 5.03 -1.28 -7.54
CA HIS A 135 5.66 -0.84 -6.29
C HIS A 135 5.35 0.63 -6.04
N VAL A 136 4.90 0.96 -4.84
CA VAL A 136 4.57 2.35 -4.48
C VAL A 136 5.83 3.16 -4.17
N TYR A 137 5.82 4.45 -4.52
CA TYR A 137 6.84 5.43 -4.11
C TYR A 137 6.24 6.82 -3.93
N GLY A 138 6.96 7.73 -3.26
CA GLY A 138 6.57 9.13 -3.07
C GLY A 138 6.45 9.55 -1.60
N GLY A 139 5.46 10.39 -1.31
CA GLY A 139 5.17 10.93 0.02
C GLY A 139 6.24 11.85 0.56
N GLY A 140 6.93 12.61 -0.29
CA GLY A 140 8.08 13.44 0.13
C GLY A 140 9.33 12.63 0.50
N GLY A 141 9.48 11.43 -0.08
CA GLY A 141 10.54 10.47 0.23
C GLY A 141 10.30 9.65 1.49
N SER A 142 9.04 9.55 1.92
CA SER A 142 8.65 8.61 2.98
C SER A 142 8.38 7.20 2.43
N ALA A 143 8.11 7.08 1.12
CA ALA A 143 8.01 5.82 0.41
C ALA A 143 9.00 5.81 -0.77
N TYR A 144 9.85 4.79 -0.83
CA TYR A 144 10.74 4.52 -1.96
C TYR A 144 10.22 3.26 -2.65
N ALA A 145 10.19 3.24 -3.98
CA ALA A 145 9.89 2.00 -4.67
C ALA A 145 11.15 1.15 -4.56
N GLU A 146 11.12 0.11 -3.74
CA GLU A 146 12.22 -0.84 -3.66
C GLU A 146 12.26 -1.68 -4.94
N VAL A 147 12.64 -1.08 -6.07
CA VAL A 147 12.73 -1.77 -7.36
C VAL A 147 14.11 -2.39 -7.51
N SER A 148 14.44 -3.30 -6.58
CA SER A 148 15.72 -4.02 -6.61
C SER A 148 15.94 -4.71 -7.96
N PRO A 149 17.17 -4.71 -8.52
CA PRO A 149 17.43 -5.41 -9.75
C PRO A 149 17.53 -6.88 -9.36
N THR A 150 16.53 -7.65 -9.77
CA THR A 150 16.33 -9.09 -9.51
C THR A 150 15.77 -9.48 -8.12
N THR A 151 14.61 -10.15 -8.18
CA THR A 151 14.04 -11.07 -7.17
C THR A 151 13.71 -10.50 -5.79
N LEU A 152 12.75 -9.59 -5.68
CA LEU A 152 11.87 -9.64 -4.51
C LEU A 152 10.99 -10.88 -4.67
N GLN A 153 11.49 -12.01 -4.18
CA GLN A 153 10.74 -13.25 -4.18
C GLN A 153 9.54 -13.03 -3.26
N THR A 154 8.34 -12.89 -3.85
CA THR A 154 7.10 -12.97 -3.10
C THR A 154 7.18 -14.23 -2.27
N ALA A 155 7.15 -14.07 -0.96
CA ALA A 155 7.33 -15.14 -0.01
C ALA A 155 6.18 -15.11 0.98
N ALA A 156 5.83 -16.29 1.48
CA ALA A 156 4.86 -16.40 2.53
C ALA A 156 5.59 -16.52 3.87
N TYR A 157 5.34 -15.61 4.79
CA TYR A 157 5.95 -15.57 6.10
C TYR A 157 4.98 -16.16 7.12
N ASP A 158 5.40 -17.23 7.79
CA ASP A 158 4.63 -17.77 8.90
C ASP A 158 4.88 -16.90 10.13
N TYR A 159 3.83 -16.64 10.89
CA TYR A 159 3.90 -15.84 12.09
C TYR A 159 3.09 -16.44 13.24
N LYS A 160 3.46 -16.04 14.45
CA LYS A 160 2.69 -16.24 15.69
C LYS A 160 2.43 -14.91 16.36
N PHE A 161 1.15 -14.62 16.64
CA PHE A 161 0.76 -13.52 17.51
C PHE A 161 0.40 -14.05 18.89
N THR A 162 0.98 -13.47 19.95
CA THR A 162 0.73 -13.90 21.34
C THR A 162 0.14 -12.75 22.16
N TYR A 163 -1.01 -13.01 22.79
CA TYR A 163 -1.66 -12.10 23.74
C TYR A 163 -0.98 -12.17 25.13
N PRO A 164 -1.20 -11.16 26.01
CA PRO A 164 -0.57 -11.12 27.33
C PRO A 164 -0.98 -12.28 28.26
N ASP A 165 -2.15 -12.87 28.06
CA ASP A 165 -2.68 -14.01 28.82
C ASP A 165 -2.07 -15.36 28.37
N GLY A 166 -1.29 -15.36 27.29
CA GLY A 166 -0.68 -16.54 26.68
C GLY A 166 -1.51 -17.19 25.57
N SER A 167 -2.74 -16.73 25.32
CA SER A 167 -3.50 -17.11 24.13
C SER A 167 -2.73 -16.65 22.89
N TYR A 168 -2.88 -17.37 21.77
CA TYR A 168 -2.15 -17.02 20.56
C TYR A 168 -2.89 -17.46 19.30
N TYR A 169 -2.53 -16.88 18.17
CA TYR A 169 -2.90 -17.44 16.87
C TYR A 169 -1.68 -17.48 15.95
N THR A 170 -1.70 -18.42 15.02
CA THR A 170 -0.69 -18.54 13.98
C THR A 170 -1.31 -18.24 12.64
N GLY A 171 -0.51 -17.72 11.73
CA GLY A 171 -0.96 -17.44 10.39
C GLY A 171 0.21 -17.32 9.44
N ARG A 172 -0.13 -16.92 8.21
CA ARG A 172 0.79 -16.72 7.13
C ARG A 172 0.45 -15.41 6.44
N VAL A 173 1.44 -14.57 6.19
CA VAL A 173 1.30 -13.32 5.45
C VAL A 173 2.13 -13.40 4.17
N VAL A 174 1.59 -12.92 3.07
CA VAL A 174 2.35 -12.78 1.82
C VAL A 174 3.01 -11.42 1.78
N ASP A 175 4.30 -11.38 1.48
CA ASP A 175 5.07 -10.16 1.36
C ASP A 175 6.00 -10.27 0.16
N ASP A 176 5.99 -9.21 -0.64
CA ASP A 176 6.87 -9.00 -1.79
C ASP A 176 8.02 -8.04 -1.45
N GLY A 177 8.27 -7.80 -0.16
CA GLY A 177 9.27 -6.87 0.34
C GLY A 177 8.66 -5.57 0.84
N THR A 178 7.46 -5.20 0.40
CA THR A 178 6.80 -3.93 0.77
C THR A 178 6.51 -3.79 2.26
N PHE A 179 6.32 -4.90 2.99
CA PHE A 179 6.09 -4.88 4.44
C PHE A 179 7.37 -5.11 5.26
N GLY A 180 8.46 -5.53 4.60
CA GLY A 180 9.78 -5.67 5.20
C GLY A 180 9.91 -6.79 6.23
N TYR A 181 9.06 -7.83 6.19
CA TYR A 181 9.09 -8.89 7.20
C TYR A 181 10.37 -9.74 7.14
N LYS A 182 10.89 -10.14 8.30
CA LYS A 182 12.09 -10.97 8.41
C LYS A 182 11.86 -12.14 9.36
N ALA A 183 12.21 -13.35 8.93
CA ALA A 183 12.16 -14.52 9.80
C ALA A 183 13.06 -14.32 11.04
N GLY A 184 12.53 -14.65 12.21
CA GLY A 184 13.16 -14.41 13.51
C GLY A 184 12.88 -13.04 14.12
N GLU A 185 12.21 -12.13 13.40
CA GLU A 185 11.82 -10.84 13.95
C GLU A 185 10.62 -10.97 14.88
N SER A 186 10.64 -10.19 15.96
CA SER A 186 9.49 -10.02 16.85
C SER A 186 9.27 -8.54 17.13
N PHE A 187 7.99 -8.13 17.14
CA PHE A 187 7.62 -6.75 17.43
C PHE A 187 6.27 -6.69 18.14
N LYS A 188 6.08 -5.64 18.94
CA LYS A 188 4.81 -5.36 19.59
C LYS A 188 3.85 -4.69 18.62
N TYR A 189 2.60 -5.15 18.62
CA TYR A 189 1.52 -4.54 17.87
C TYR A 189 0.19 -4.86 18.54
N GLY A 190 -0.73 -3.90 18.55
CA GLY A 190 -2.03 -4.05 19.21
C GLY A 190 -1.88 -4.44 20.68
N SER A 191 -2.59 -5.49 21.09
CA SER A 191 -2.58 -6.00 22.47
C SER A 191 -1.46 -7.01 22.77
N GLY A 192 -0.65 -7.39 21.77
CA GLY A 192 0.27 -8.53 21.89
C GLY A 192 1.59 -8.35 21.14
N THR A 193 2.18 -9.47 20.76
CA THR A 193 3.49 -9.53 20.08
C THR A 193 3.44 -10.48 18.91
N TYR A 194 3.85 -10.00 17.73
CA TYR A 194 4.13 -10.84 16.57
C TYR A 194 5.52 -11.42 16.67
N SER A 195 5.68 -12.65 16.18
CA SER A 195 6.96 -13.28 15.89
C SER A 195 6.86 -13.92 14.51
N ILE A 196 7.71 -13.50 13.59
CA ILE A 196 7.83 -14.11 12.27
C ILE A 196 8.68 -15.38 12.41
N THR A 197 8.06 -16.54 12.25
CA THR A 197 8.67 -17.82 12.62
C THR A 197 9.36 -18.52 11.47
N ALA A 198 8.92 -18.28 10.24
CA ALA A 198 9.52 -18.88 9.05
C ALA A 198 9.24 -18.03 7.81
N VAL A 199 9.99 -18.29 6.75
CA VAL A 199 9.75 -17.76 5.41
C VAL A 199 9.69 -18.94 4.44
N ASP A 200 8.66 -18.97 3.60
CA ASP A 200 8.51 -19.93 2.53
C ASP A 200 8.46 -19.20 1.17
N PRO A 201 9.59 -19.14 0.46
CA PRO A 201 9.70 -18.47 -0.83
C PRO A 201 8.95 -19.19 -1.97
N THR A 202 8.39 -20.37 -1.72
CA THR A 202 7.73 -21.22 -2.73
C THR A 202 6.22 -21.30 -2.57
N LYS A 203 5.67 -20.71 -1.49
CA LYS A 203 4.27 -20.90 -1.09
C LYS A 203 3.26 -19.77 -1.33
N PRO A 204 3.55 -18.60 -1.92
CA PRO A 204 2.45 -17.76 -2.40
C PRO A 204 1.71 -18.54 -3.49
N ALA A 205 0.40 -18.74 -3.34
CA ALA A 205 -0.39 -19.17 -4.49
C ALA A 205 -0.37 -18.04 -5.53
N ALA A 206 -0.58 -18.35 -6.82
CA ALA A 206 -0.62 -17.32 -7.88
C ALA A 206 -1.71 -16.26 -7.65
N THR A 207 -2.67 -16.53 -6.77
CA THR A 207 -3.75 -15.61 -6.36
C THR A 207 -3.47 -14.85 -5.07
N ASP A 208 -2.40 -15.18 -4.34
CA ASP A 208 -2.06 -14.52 -3.08
C ASP A 208 -1.29 -13.23 -3.38
N LEU A 209 -1.86 -12.08 -3.04
CA LEU A 209 -1.21 -10.77 -3.21
C LEU A 209 -0.43 -10.39 -1.95
N ALA A 210 0.58 -9.53 -2.08
CA ALA A 210 1.26 -8.93 -0.93
C ALA A 210 0.24 -8.29 0.03
N GLY A 211 0.45 -8.50 1.33
CA GLY A 211 -0.44 -8.07 2.40
C GLY A 211 -1.57 -9.05 2.72
N TYR A 212 -1.81 -10.07 1.88
CA TYR A 212 -2.81 -11.10 2.19
C TYR A 212 -2.35 -11.90 3.39
N ASN A 213 -3.20 -11.94 4.41
CA ASN A 213 -2.94 -12.65 5.66
C ASN A 213 -3.98 -13.75 5.87
N TYR A 214 -3.53 -14.94 6.23
CA TYR A 214 -4.38 -16.09 6.55
C TYR A 214 -4.06 -16.60 7.95
N ILE A 215 -5.04 -16.55 8.86
CA ILE A 215 -4.94 -17.21 10.15
C ILE A 215 -5.21 -18.71 9.97
N THR A 216 -4.34 -19.55 10.52
CA THR A 216 -4.40 -21.02 10.40
C THR A 216 -4.85 -21.71 11.69
N ASN A 217 -4.63 -21.10 12.85
CA ASN A 217 -5.01 -21.65 14.15
C ASN A 217 -5.22 -20.56 15.20
N TYR A 218 -6.15 -20.77 16.13
CA TYR A 218 -6.25 -20.01 17.38
C TYR A 218 -6.11 -20.95 18.58
N TYR A 219 -5.27 -20.61 19.54
CA TYR A 219 -5.10 -21.30 20.81
C TYR A 219 -5.59 -20.42 21.96
N ASP A 220 -6.48 -20.97 22.76
CA ASP A 220 -7.03 -20.34 23.97
C ASP A 220 -6.27 -20.86 25.20
N ALA A 221 -5.50 -20.00 25.86
CA ALA A 221 -4.68 -20.40 27.00
C ALA A 221 -5.51 -20.74 28.25
N SER A 222 -6.69 -20.15 28.40
CA SER A 222 -7.56 -20.43 29.54
C SER A 222 -8.14 -21.85 29.49
N THR A 223 -8.49 -22.32 28.29
CA THR A 223 -9.10 -23.64 28.08
C THR A 223 -8.12 -24.69 27.57
N HIS A 224 -6.90 -24.30 27.17
CA HIS A 224 -5.89 -25.16 26.55
C HIS A 224 -6.39 -25.84 25.26
N MET A 225 -7.26 -25.16 24.52
CA MET A 225 -7.90 -25.68 23.32
C MET A 225 -7.44 -24.93 22.07
N ASN A 226 -7.29 -25.68 20.98
CA ASN A 226 -7.12 -25.13 19.63
C ASN A 226 -8.47 -25.03 18.94
N TYR A 227 -8.67 -23.93 18.23
CA TYR A 227 -9.86 -23.64 17.47
C TYR A 227 -9.48 -23.32 16.03
N GLN A 228 -10.25 -23.89 15.11
CA GLN A 228 -10.14 -23.61 13.69
C GLN A 228 -10.68 -22.20 13.40
N PRO A 229 -9.95 -21.35 12.66
CA PRO A 229 -10.44 -20.06 12.21
C PRO A 229 -11.50 -20.19 11.10
N SER A 230 -12.35 -19.18 10.95
CA SER A 230 -13.47 -19.16 10.00
C SER A 230 -13.04 -19.25 8.54
N SER A 231 -11.83 -18.80 8.21
CA SER A 231 -11.23 -18.96 6.88
C SER A 231 -11.06 -20.42 6.46
N LEU A 232 -11.00 -21.34 7.42
CA LEU A 232 -10.83 -22.76 7.18
C LEU A 232 -12.14 -23.55 7.34
N MET A 233 -13.25 -22.93 7.76
CA MET A 233 -14.53 -23.61 7.97
C MET A 233 -15.35 -23.64 6.66
N PRO A 234 -15.65 -24.82 6.06
CA PRO A 234 -16.34 -24.88 4.77
C PRO A 234 -17.74 -24.23 4.73
N THR A 235 -18.40 -24.16 5.88
CA THR A 235 -19.73 -23.55 6.04
C THR A 235 -19.68 -22.04 6.32
N SER A 236 -18.48 -21.45 6.44
CA SER A 236 -18.32 -20.03 6.70
C SER A 236 -18.37 -19.20 5.41
N PRO A 237 -19.01 -18.01 5.41
CA PRO A 237 -18.88 -17.04 4.32
C PRO A 237 -17.44 -16.53 4.09
N TYR A 238 -16.52 -16.82 5.02
CA TYR A 238 -15.11 -16.48 4.95
C TYR A 238 -14.21 -17.63 4.47
N TYR A 239 -14.78 -18.79 4.14
CA TYR A 239 -14.01 -19.95 3.68
C TYR A 239 -13.08 -19.60 2.51
N ASN A 240 -11.79 -19.95 2.63
CA ASN A 240 -10.71 -19.65 1.67
C ASN A 240 -10.48 -18.16 1.38
N LYS A 241 -10.92 -17.25 2.26
CA LYS A 241 -10.63 -15.82 2.14
C LYS A 241 -9.50 -15.40 3.09
N PRO A 242 -8.69 -14.40 2.71
CA PRO A 242 -7.76 -13.76 3.62
C PRO A 242 -8.50 -13.25 4.88
N SER A 243 -7.84 -13.40 6.02
CA SER A 243 -8.24 -12.78 7.29
C SER A 243 -7.89 -11.29 7.32
N GLY A 244 -6.93 -10.83 6.48
CA GLY A 244 -6.54 -9.43 6.33
C GLY A 244 -5.86 -9.17 4.98
N TYR A 245 -5.76 -7.90 4.58
CA TYR A 245 -5.29 -7.46 3.26
C TYR A 245 -4.13 -6.46 3.28
N GLY A 246 -3.67 -6.04 4.47
CA GLY A 246 -2.61 -5.03 4.62
C GLY A 246 -1.45 -5.50 5.50
N GLY A 247 -1.14 -6.80 5.44
CA GLY A 247 -0.08 -7.41 6.23
C GLY A 247 -0.55 -7.87 7.62
N VAL A 248 0.41 -8.28 8.46
CA VAL A 248 0.11 -8.63 9.86
C VAL A 248 -0.35 -7.39 10.64
N GLY A 249 -1.29 -7.59 11.55
CA GLY A 249 -1.99 -6.56 12.29
C GLY A 249 -3.34 -6.16 11.69
N THR A 250 -3.57 -6.47 10.41
CA THR A 250 -4.85 -6.17 9.72
C THR A 250 -5.85 -7.32 9.79
N GLU A 251 -5.41 -8.50 10.21
CA GLU A 251 -6.25 -9.67 10.24
C GLU A 251 -7.36 -9.60 11.28
N THR A 252 -8.52 -10.07 10.89
CA THR A 252 -9.65 -10.35 11.77
C THR A 252 -10.24 -11.70 11.38
N SER A 253 -10.52 -12.53 12.37
CA SER A 253 -11.14 -13.84 12.12
C SER A 253 -12.08 -14.22 13.25
N TYR A 254 -12.78 -15.32 13.03
CA TYR A 254 -13.74 -15.86 13.98
C TYR A 254 -13.41 -17.31 14.28
N ILE A 255 -13.69 -17.73 15.51
CA ILE A 255 -13.69 -19.13 15.90
C ILE A 255 -15.07 -19.52 16.42
N GLN A 256 -15.39 -20.81 16.34
CA GLN A 256 -16.62 -21.36 16.88
C GLN A 256 -16.33 -22.07 18.20
N LYS A 257 -16.92 -21.59 19.30
CA LYS A 257 -16.94 -22.27 20.60
C LYS A 257 -18.34 -22.88 20.82
N PRO A 258 -18.53 -23.78 21.80
CA PRO A 258 -19.83 -24.45 22.02
C PRO A 258 -21.03 -23.50 22.22
N ASN A 259 -20.78 -22.31 22.74
CA ASN A 259 -21.79 -21.29 23.05
C ASN A 259 -21.88 -20.15 22.02
N GLY A 260 -21.20 -20.27 20.87
CA GLY A 260 -21.33 -19.30 19.77
C GLY A 260 -20.01 -18.97 19.09
N TYR A 261 -20.06 -17.92 18.27
CA TYR A 261 -18.89 -17.41 17.56
C TYR A 261 -18.17 -16.34 18.39
N TYR A 262 -16.86 -16.31 18.23
CA TYR A 262 -15.97 -15.38 18.90
C TYR A 262 -15.07 -14.73 17.86
N GLN A 263 -15.04 -13.41 17.86
CA GLN A 263 -14.17 -12.62 16.98
C GLN A 263 -12.85 -12.34 17.68
N PHE A 264 -11.75 -12.36 16.93
CA PHE A 264 -10.43 -11.98 17.42
C PHE A 264 -9.62 -11.25 16.35
N SER A 265 -8.65 -10.46 16.80
CA SER A 265 -7.68 -9.72 15.99
C SER A 265 -6.46 -9.34 16.84
N ALA A 266 -5.46 -8.71 16.24
CA ALA A 266 -4.31 -8.18 16.98
C ALA A 266 -4.68 -7.16 18.08
N ASN A 267 -5.84 -6.52 17.98
CA ASN A 267 -6.31 -5.51 18.94
C ASN A 267 -7.28 -6.08 19.99
N MET A 268 -7.79 -7.30 19.76
CA MET A 268 -8.86 -7.89 20.58
C MET A 268 -8.70 -9.40 20.66
N GLU A 269 -8.58 -9.91 21.88
CA GLU A 269 -8.63 -11.35 22.14
C GLU A 269 -10.05 -11.90 21.90
N ALA A 270 -10.17 -13.20 21.63
CA ALA A 270 -11.43 -13.85 21.28
C ALA A 270 -12.57 -13.49 22.23
N THR A 271 -13.46 -12.63 21.74
CA THR A 271 -14.63 -12.13 22.47
C THR A 271 -15.91 -12.53 21.74
N GLN A 272 -16.96 -12.86 22.49
CA GLN A 272 -18.21 -13.37 21.91
C GLN A 272 -18.81 -12.35 20.93
N SER A 273 -19.17 -12.80 19.73
CA SER A 273 -19.73 -11.99 18.66
C SER A 273 -21.16 -12.41 18.30
N THR A 274 -21.84 -11.60 17.50
CA THR A 274 -23.08 -12.04 16.84
C THR A 274 -22.80 -13.20 15.87
N PRO A 275 -23.80 -14.04 15.55
CA PRO A 275 -23.63 -15.19 14.65
C PRO A 275 -23.16 -14.78 13.25
N LEU A 276 -22.30 -15.60 12.61
CA LEU A 276 -21.65 -15.30 11.32
C LEU A 276 -22.60 -14.96 10.16
N ALA A 277 -23.88 -15.36 10.22
CA ALA A 277 -24.85 -15.14 9.15
C ALA A 277 -25.29 -13.67 8.98
N THR A 278 -24.89 -12.78 9.89
CA THR A 278 -25.32 -11.36 9.87
C THR A 278 -24.16 -10.36 9.71
N LEU A 279 -22.93 -10.83 9.48
CA LEU A 279 -21.76 -9.94 9.41
C LEU A 279 -21.39 -9.62 7.95
N PRO A 280 -21.19 -8.35 7.59
CA PRO A 280 -20.72 -7.99 6.26
C PRO A 280 -19.34 -8.64 5.98
N LEU A 281 -19.05 -8.87 4.70
CA LEU A 281 -17.72 -9.30 4.27
C LEU A 281 -16.70 -8.23 4.70
N PRO A 282 -15.51 -8.61 5.22
CA PRO A 282 -14.44 -7.65 5.42
C PRO A 282 -14.10 -7.03 4.06
N THR A 283 -14.25 -5.71 3.99
CA THR A 283 -13.80 -4.86 2.90
C THR A 283 -12.31 -4.58 3.01
#